data_AF-A0AAN7P7K4-F1
#
_entry.id   AF-A0AAN7P7K4-F1
#
_cell.length_a   1.000
_cell.length_b   1.000
_cell.length_c   1.000
_cell.angle_alpha   90.00
_cell.angle_beta   90.00
_cell.angle_gamma   90.00
#
_symmetry.space_group_name_H-M   'P 1'
#
loop_
_entity.id
_entity.type
_entity.pdbx_description
1 polymer ?
#
loop_
_entity_poly.entity_id
_entity_poly.type
_entity_poly.pdbx_seq_one_letter_code
_entity_poly.pdbx_strand_id
1 'polypeptide(L)'
;MASLKSLDNLESFSPDLLGMPIEELIELIKLERKKYNEYTIIKDAALTCTENSSLSPEVSTKIQDLFMSTELDNASNGALLGLPPVSIPEFTYQEKILIKNAIQTDITKNCSKLLEELDELDIGYNAKKFKEEDEELFNLKKELNTQQQMYVSKLEELIFVFEEIIKLKSETLPDVANKEINLSEIKLKLYNLQSELLNAQLKVNVFTETECSMLAYDTLVKDIVQQQTECKEEIRKLEELKEQYKEVSCEQFNEILQKYIKYKAKIDQNKCLREKVEQNNA
;
A
#
# COMPACT_ATOMS: atom_id res chain seq x y z
N MET A 1 -30.71 57.31 2.73
CA MET A 1 -31.22 56.58 3.92
C MET A 1 -32.68 56.25 3.66
N ALA A 2 -32.95 55.05 3.14
CA ALA A 2 -34.30 54.55 2.92
C ALA A 2 -34.64 53.54 4.01
N SER A 3 -35.84 53.71 4.56
CA SER A 3 -36.37 53.11 5.77
C SER A 3 -36.46 51.59 5.70
N LEU A 4 -35.86 50.91 6.69
CA LEU A 4 -36.17 49.54 7.11
C LEU A 4 -37.65 49.46 7.53
N LYS A 5 -38.57 49.19 6.59
CA LYS A 5 -39.96 48.85 6.90
C LYS A 5 -40.52 47.88 5.87
N SER A 6 -40.31 46.59 6.13
CA SER A 6 -41.24 45.48 5.89
C SER A 6 -40.48 44.14 5.96
N LEU A 7 -40.00 43.80 7.16
CA LEU A 7 -39.47 42.46 7.46
C LEU A 7 -40.57 41.50 7.94
N ASP A 8 -41.83 41.91 7.87
CA ASP A 8 -42.96 41.22 8.53
C ASP A 8 -43.83 40.36 7.58
N ASN A 9 -43.44 40.16 6.33
CA ASN A 9 -44.14 39.24 5.40
C ASN A 9 -43.32 37.96 5.13
N LEU A 10 -42.87 37.32 6.20
CA LEU A 10 -42.13 36.04 6.16
C LEU A 10 -43.02 34.85 6.57
N GLU A 11 -44.29 34.87 6.16
CA GLU A 11 -45.20 33.72 6.30
C GLU A 11 -45.51 33.10 4.93
N SER A 12 -44.53 32.36 4.41
CA SER A 12 -44.73 31.10 3.65
C SER A 12 -43.39 30.56 3.14
N PHE A 13 -42.43 30.29 4.02
CA PHE A 13 -41.33 29.40 3.66
C PHE A 13 -41.78 27.96 3.94
N SER A 14 -41.78 27.11 2.91
CA SER A 14 -42.12 25.70 3.07
C SER A 14 -41.15 25.02 4.04
N PRO A 15 -41.58 24.03 4.83
CA PRO A 15 -40.76 23.42 5.88
C PRO A 15 -39.52 22.66 5.36
N ASP A 16 -39.40 22.49 4.04
CA ASP A 16 -38.35 21.65 3.42
C ASP A 16 -37.01 22.37 3.21
N LEU A 17 -36.91 23.68 3.47
CA LEU A 17 -35.69 24.47 3.22
C LEU A 17 -34.62 24.43 4.34
N LEU A 18 -34.91 23.81 5.49
CA LEU A 18 -33.98 23.75 6.64
C LEU A 18 -32.87 22.68 6.51
N GLY A 19 -32.91 21.84 5.47
CA GLY A 19 -31.93 20.78 5.22
C GLY A 19 -31.03 20.98 4.00
N MET A 20 -31.21 22.09 3.26
CA MET A 20 -30.43 22.37 2.05
C MET A 20 -29.08 23.02 2.37
N PRO A 21 -27.98 22.63 1.69
CA PRO A 21 -26.69 23.31 1.82
C PRO A 21 -26.81 24.81 1.47
N ILE A 22 -26.02 25.64 2.16
CA ILE A 22 -26.09 27.11 2.11
C ILE A 22 -25.94 27.62 0.67
N GLU A 23 -25.15 26.94 -0.15
CA GLU A 23 -24.95 27.24 -1.57
C GLU A 23 -26.25 27.14 -2.39
N GLU A 24 -27.07 26.11 -2.18
CA GLU A 24 -28.36 25.95 -2.87
C GLU A 24 -29.38 27.01 -2.42
N LEU A 25 -29.36 27.40 -1.14
CA LEU A 25 -30.19 28.49 -0.63
C LEU A 25 -29.82 29.84 -1.27
N ILE A 26 -28.53 30.10 -1.46
CA ILE A 26 -28.04 31.32 -2.13
C ILE A 26 -28.50 31.34 -3.60
N GLU A 27 -28.46 30.21 -4.31
CA GLU A 27 -28.96 30.11 -5.68
C GLU A 27 -30.47 30.36 -5.75
N LEU A 28 -31.24 29.81 -4.81
CA LEU A 28 -32.69 29.99 -4.76
C LEU A 28 -33.06 31.45 -4.47
N ILE A 29 -32.35 32.13 -3.55
CA ILE A 29 -32.52 33.56 -3.29
C ILE A 29 -32.17 34.41 -4.52
N LYS A 30 -31.10 34.07 -5.25
CA LYS A 30 -30.74 34.76 -6.51
C LYS A 30 -31.83 34.60 -7.56
N LEU A 31 -32.39 33.40 -7.67
CA LEU A 31 -33.45 33.08 -8.62
C LEU A 31 -34.76 33.83 -8.27
N GLU A 32 -35.16 33.85 -7.01
CA GLU A 32 -36.34 34.62 -6.55
C GLU A 32 -36.14 36.12 -6.72
N ARG A 33 -34.94 36.65 -6.41
CA ARG A 33 -34.62 38.05 -6.67
C ARG A 33 -34.69 38.40 -8.16
N LYS A 34 -34.26 37.49 -9.03
CA LYS A 34 -34.35 37.66 -10.49
C LYS A 34 -35.81 37.69 -10.94
N LYS A 35 -36.64 36.74 -10.49
CA LYS A 35 -38.08 36.73 -10.77
C LYS A 35 -38.77 38.01 -10.29
N TYR A 36 -38.48 38.44 -9.07
CA TYR A 36 -39.03 39.67 -8.51
C TYR A 36 -38.71 40.88 -9.40
N ASN A 37 -37.45 41.01 -9.82
CA ASN A 37 -37.03 42.08 -10.73
C ASN A 37 -37.74 42.02 -12.09
N GLU A 38 -37.92 40.82 -12.66
CA GLU A 38 -38.67 40.62 -13.91
C GLU A 38 -40.13 41.05 -13.74
N TYR A 39 -40.78 40.67 -12.64
CA TYR A 39 -42.16 41.08 -12.35
C TYR A 39 -42.30 42.58 -12.11
N THR A 40 -41.33 43.23 -11.45
CA THR A 40 -41.35 44.69 -11.26
C THR A 40 -41.22 45.43 -12.60
N ILE A 41 -40.34 44.98 -13.49
CA ILE A 41 -40.20 45.58 -14.83
C ILE A 41 -41.50 45.45 -15.62
N ILE A 42 -42.15 44.29 -15.55
CA ILE A 42 -43.44 44.06 -16.23
C ILE A 42 -44.55 44.91 -15.59
N LYS A 43 -44.58 45.06 -14.26
CA LYS A 43 -45.53 45.94 -13.56
C LYS A 43 -45.35 47.39 -13.99
N ASP A 44 -44.11 47.90 -13.97
CA ASP A 44 -43.81 49.28 -14.35
C ASP A 44 -44.16 49.53 -15.82
N ALA A 45 -43.80 48.61 -16.73
CA ALA A 45 -44.16 48.68 -18.14
C ALA A 45 -45.68 48.60 -18.39
N ALA A 46 -46.42 47.84 -17.57
CA ALA A 46 -47.88 47.81 -17.64
C ALA A 46 -48.49 49.14 -17.19
N LEU A 47 -47.98 49.75 -16.13
CA LEU A 47 -48.43 51.05 -15.64
C LEU A 47 -48.15 52.17 -16.65
N THR A 48 -46.94 52.22 -17.23
CA THR A 48 -46.60 53.20 -18.29
C THR A 48 -47.47 53.05 -19.53
N CYS A 49 -47.89 51.82 -19.88
CA CYS A 49 -48.84 51.58 -20.97
C CYS A 49 -50.24 52.15 -20.67
N THR A 50 -50.67 52.18 -19.41
CA THR A 50 -51.95 52.79 -19.02
C THR A 50 -51.92 54.32 -19.05
N GLU A 51 -50.77 54.93 -18.73
CA GLU A 51 -50.59 56.40 -18.70
C GLU A 51 -50.39 56.99 -20.10
N ASN A 52 -49.70 56.28 -21.00
CA ASN A 52 -49.34 56.78 -22.34
C ASN A 52 -50.42 56.57 -23.42
N SER A 53 -51.66 56.19 -23.04
CA SER A 53 -52.81 56.01 -23.96
C SER A 53 -52.61 54.96 -25.06
N SER A 54 -51.71 53.99 -24.90
CA SER A 54 -51.40 52.95 -25.89
C SER A 54 -52.47 51.84 -25.97
N LEU A 55 -53.37 51.77 -24.99
CA LEU A 55 -54.43 50.77 -24.85
C LEU A 55 -55.81 51.45 -24.87
N SER A 56 -56.86 50.69 -25.20
CA SER A 56 -58.23 51.22 -25.12
C SER A 56 -58.56 51.62 -23.67
N PRO A 57 -59.36 52.69 -23.46
CA PRO A 57 -59.63 53.22 -22.12
C PRO A 57 -60.29 52.19 -21.19
N GLU A 58 -61.05 51.25 -21.74
CA GLU A 58 -61.67 50.13 -21.01
C GLU A 58 -60.65 49.08 -20.53
N VAL A 59 -59.54 48.88 -21.26
CA VAL A 59 -58.49 47.94 -20.87
C VAL A 59 -57.51 48.61 -19.90
N SER A 60 -57.21 49.89 -20.09
CA SER A 60 -56.37 50.68 -19.17
C SER A 60 -56.99 50.79 -17.77
N THR A 61 -58.30 51.02 -17.69
CA THR A 61 -59.04 51.06 -16.41
C THR A 61 -59.04 49.70 -15.73
N LYS A 62 -59.28 48.60 -16.46
CA LYS A 62 -59.18 47.23 -15.89
C LYS A 62 -57.79 46.89 -15.35
N ILE A 63 -56.72 47.35 -15.99
CA ILE A 63 -55.34 47.12 -15.52
C ILE A 63 -55.06 47.95 -14.26
N GLN A 64 -55.50 49.21 -14.23
CA GLN A 64 -55.39 50.05 -13.03
C GLN A 64 -56.20 49.49 -11.87
N ASP A 65 -57.43 49.01 -12.12
CA ASP A 65 -58.27 48.34 -11.12
C ASP A 65 -57.63 47.04 -10.60
N LEU A 66 -56.91 46.29 -11.45
CA LEU A 66 -56.14 45.10 -11.05
C LEU A 66 -54.97 45.46 -10.11
N PHE A 67 -54.23 46.54 -10.38
CA PHE A 67 -53.15 46.97 -9.50
C PHE A 67 -53.67 47.60 -8.19
N MET A 68 -54.75 48.37 -8.26
CA MET A 68 -55.39 48.96 -7.07
C MET A 68 -56.04 47.89 -6.17
N SER A 69 -56.62 46.84 -6.75
CA SER A 69 -57.19 45.72 -5.99
C SER A 69 -56.13 44.91 -5.25
N THR A 70 -54.96 44.69 -5.87
CA THR A 70 -53.83 43.99 -5.24
C THR A 70 -53.09 44.83 -4.18
N GLU A 71 -53.12 46.17 -4.28
CA GLU A 71 -52.62 47.07 -3.22
C GLU A 71 -53.61 47.19 -2.05
N LEU A 72 -54.92 47.07 -2.29
CA LEU A 72 -55.94 47.03 -1.24
C LEU A 72 -55.97 45.69 -0.47
N ASP A 73 -55.69 44.55 -1.12
CA ASP A 73 -55.65 43.24 -0.45
C ASP A 73 -54.54 43.16 0.62
N ASN A 74 -53.45 43.92 0.46
CA ASN A 74 -52.41 44.06 1.50
C ASN A 74 -52.84 44.98 2.67
N ALA A 75 -53.94 45.74 2.53
CA ALA A 75 -54.47 46.64 3.55
C ALA A 75 -55.83 46.16 4.15
N SER A 76 -56.39 45.05 3.66
CA SER A 76 -57.76 44.63 4.01
C SER A 76 -57.87 43.11 4.20
N ASN A 77 -57.31 42.62 5.31
CA ASN A 77 -57.97 41.56 6.07
C ASN A 77 -59.13 42.19 6.85
N GLY A 78 -60.20 42.61 6.19
CA GLY A 78 -61.32 43.24 6.88
C GLY A 78 -62.43 43.75 5.98
N ALA A 79 -63.38 42.87 5.65
CA ALA A 79 -64.73 43.28 5.30
C ALA A 79 -65.39 43.98 6.52
N LEU A 80 -65.15 45.28 6.71
CA LEU A 80 -65.74 46.05 7.81
C LEU A 80 -66.67 47.19 7.34
N LEU A 81 -66.82 47.44 6.03
CA LEU A 81 -67.64 48.55 5.51
C LEU A 81 -68.62 48.17 4.38
N GLY A 82 -68.95 46.90 4.19
CA GLY A 82 -70.00 46.50 3.22
C GLY A 82 -69.70 46.86 1.76
N LEU A 83 -68.44 47.09 1.41
CA LEU A 83 -68.01 47.24 0.03
C LEU A 83 -68.06 45.86 -0.65
N PRO A 84 -68.61 45.75 -1.87
CA PRO A 84 -68.65 44.49 -2.60
C PRO A 84 -67.22 43.95 -2.80
N PRO A 85 -67.02 42.61 -2.80
CA PRO A 85 -65.70 42.03 -3.06
C PRO A 85 -65.20 42.58 -4.39
N VAL A 86 -63.98 43.12 -4.39
CA VAL A 86 -63.38 43.69 -5.59
C VAL A 86 -63.29 42.57 -6.61
N SER A 87 -64.14 42.63 -7.65
CA SER A 87 -64.17 41.61 -8.68
C SER A 87 -62.84 41.70 -9.43
N ILE A 88 -62.05 40.63 -9.37
CA ILE A 88 -60.82 40.52 -10.16
C ILE A 88 -61.21 40.75 -11.63
N PRO A 89 -60.66 41.77 -12.31
CA PRO A 89 -61.01 42.06 -13.69
C PRO A 89 -60.70 40.86 -14.59
N GLU A 90 -61.73 40.26 -15.20
CA GLU A 90 -61.53 39.19 -16.17
C GLU A 90 -61.16 39.79 -17.53
N PHE A 91 -59.95 39.48 -17.99
CA PHE A 91 -59.48 39.83 -19.33
C PHE A 91 -59.84 38.73 -20.32
N THR A 92 -60.47 39.12 -21.42
CA THR A 92 -60.69 38.25 -22.58
C THR A 92 -59.37 37.88 -23.26
N TYR A 93 -59.38 36.81 -24.07
CA TYR A 93 -58.19 36.36 -24.80
C TYR A 93 -57.60 37.46 -25.71
N GLN A 94 -58.45 38.26 -26.36
CA GLN A 94 -58.02 39.36 -27.22
C GLN A 94 -57.39 40.50 -26.41
N GLU A 95 -57.98 40.88 -25.28
CA GLU A 95 -57.40 41.89 -24.37
C GLU A 95 -56.03 41.43 -23.85
N LYS A 96 -55.87 40.15 -23.47
CA LYS A 96 -54.57 39.59 -23.04
C LYS A 96 -53.49 39.70 -24.12
N ILE A 97 -53.83 39.49 -25.39
CA ILE A 97 -52.88 39.64 -26.51
C ILE A 97 -52.51 41.11 -26.70
N LEU A 98 -53.48 42.02 -26.65
CA LEU A 98 -53.24 43.45 -26.79
C LEU A 98 -52.32 43.98 -25.68
N ILE A 99 -52.56 43.56 -24.44
CA ILE A 99 -51.72 43.92 -23.29
C ILE A 99 -50.29 43.39 -23.48
N LYS A 100 -50.15 42.11 -23.85
CA LYS A 100 -48.84 41.50 -24.10
C LYS A 100 -48.05 42.26 -25.18
N ASN A 101 -48.70 42.59 -26.29
CA ASN A 101 -48.07 43.33 -27.38
C ASN A 101 -47.70 44.75 -26.96
N ALA A 102 -48.58 45.45 -26.23
CA ALA A 102 -48.33 46.80 -25.74
C ALA A 102 -47.14 46.84 -24.77
N ILE A 103 -47.11 45.94 -23.78
CA ILE A 103 -46.00 45.80 -22.82
C ILE A 103 -44.70 45.47 -23.56
N GLN A 104 -44.75 44.54 -24.52
CA GLN A 104 -43.57 44.16 -25.30
C GLN A 104 -43.04 45.35 -26.12
N THR A 105 -43.92 46.14 -26.75
CA THR A 105 -43.51 47.34 -27.49
C THR A 105 -42.92 48.41 -26.57
N ASP A 106 -43.50 48.62 -25.39
CA ASP A 106 -43.01 49.63 -24.44
C ASP A 106 -41.66 49.23 -23.85
N ILE A 107 -41.48 47.96 -23.48
CA ILE A 107 -40.18 47.42 -23.04
C ILE A 107 -39.14 47.61 -24.15
N THR A 108 -39.45 47.27 -25.41
CA THR A 108 -38.49 47.45 -26.51
C THR A 108 -38.13 48.92 -26.73
N LYS A 109 -39.10 49.83 -26.56
CA LYS A 109 -38.91 51.28 -26.72
C LYS A 109 -38.14 51.90 -25.55
N ASN A 110 -38.38 51.43 -24.34
CA ASN A 110 -37.63 51.87 -23.16
C ASN A 110 -36.22 51.29 -23.18
N CYS A 111 -36.03 50.06 -23.65
CA CYS A 111 -34.70 49.52 -23.92
C CYS A 111 -33.97 50.32 -25.00
N SER A 112 -34.63 50.70 -26.09
CA SER A 112 -33.99 51.51 -27.14
C SER A 112 -33.65 52.91 -26.63
N LYS A 113 -34.53 53.55 -25.85
CA LYS A 113 -34.25 54.85 -25.22
C LYS A 113 -33.13 54.77 -24.19
N LEU A 114 -33.13 53.75 -23.34
CA LEU A 114 -32.04 53.54 -22.38
C LEU A 114 -30.72 53.28 -23.09
N LEU A 115 -30.73 52.56 -24.22
CA LEU A 115 -29.54 52.38 -25.06
C LEU A 115 -29.09 53.70 -25.69
N GLU A 116 -30.01 54.53 -26.17
CA GLU A 116 -29.72 55.88 -26.69
C GLU A 116 -29.16 56.80 -25.60
N GLU A 117 -29.75 56.80 -24.39
CA GLU A 117 -29.26 57.56 -23.23
C GLU A 117 -27.89 57.06 -22.75
N LEU A 118 -27.64 55.74 -22.82
CA LEU A 118 -26.33 55.15 -22.51
C LEU A 118 -25.27 55.56 -23.54
N ASP A 119 -25.66 55.63 -24.82
CA ASP A 119 -24.81 56.10 -25.92
C ASP A 119 -24.51 57.61 -25.81
N GLU A 120 -25.47 58.42 -25.32
CA GLU A 120 -25.25 59.85 -25.03
C GLU A 120 -24.34 60.09 -23.81
N LEU A 121 -24.33 59.16 -22.85
CA LEU A 121 -23.48 59.21 -21.66
C LEU A 121 -22.05 58.70 -21.91
N ASP A 122 -21.73 58.23 -23.12
CA ASP A 122 -20.45 57.59 -23.49
C ASP A 122 -20.09 56.39 -22.58
N ILE A 123 -21.09 55.84 -21.88
CA ILE A 123 -20.99 54.59 -21.10
C ILE A 123 -21.32 53.47 -22.08
N GLY A 124 -20.35 53.19 -22.97
CA GLY A 124 -20.55 52.46 -24.21
C GLY A 124 -21.36 51.16 -24.12
N TYR A 125 -22.44 51.14 -24.89
CA TYR A 125 -22.93 49.92 -25.56
C TYR A 125 -22.84 50.09 -27.09
N ASN A 126 -21.79 50.76 -27.55
CA ASN A 126 -21.54 50.95 -28.97
C ASN A 126 -20.89 49.70 -29.56
N ALA A 127 -21.71 48.76 -30.03
CA ALA A 127 -21.27 47.60 -30.81
C ALA A 127 -20.48 47.97 -32.09
N LYS A 128 -20.36 49.26 -32.42
CA LYS A 128 -19.68 49.79 -33.61
C LYS A 128 -18.39 50.57 -33.32
N LYS A 129 -17.96 50.70 -32.06
CA LYS A 129 -16.63 51.24 -31.73
C LYS A 129 -15.90 50.26 -30.82
N PHE A 130 -15.51 49.13 -31.40
CA PHE A 130 -14.29 48.45 -30.95
C PHE A 130 -13.15 49.45 -31.11
N LYS A 131 -12.67 50.03 -30.00
CA LYS A 131 -11.40 50.76 -29.99
C LYS A 131 -10.29 49.73 -30.17
N GLU A 132 -9.20 50.07 -30.85
CA GLU A 132 -8.05 49.17 -31.08
C GLU A 132 -7.52 48.55 -29.77
N GLU A 133 -7.69 49.23 -28.64
CA GLU A 133 -7.40 48.76 -27.28
C GLU A 133 -8.26 47.53 -26.84
N ASP A 134 -9.49 47.40 -27.35
CA ASP A 134 -10.34 46.21 -27.12
C ASP A 134 -9.92 45.02 -27.98
N GLU A 135 -9.25 45.24 -29.11
CA GLU A 135 -8.70 44.17 -29.95
C GLU A 135 -7.49 43.51 -29.28
N GLU A 136 -6.61 44.32 -28.66
CA GLU A 136 -5.54 43.81 -27.80
C GLU A 136 -6.10 43.03 -26.60
N LEU A 137 -7.14 43.54 -25.94
CA LEU A 137 -7.78 42.86 -24.82
C LEU A 137 -8.45 41.54 -25.24
N PHE A 138 -9.06 41.50 -26.43
CA PHE A 138 -9.66 40.29 -26.98
C PHE A 138 -8.60 39.25 -27.34
N ASN A 139 -7.47 39.69 -27.91
CA ASN A 139 -6.33 38.82 -28.20
C ASN A 139 -5.71 38.27 -26.91
N LEU A 140 -5.51 39.10 -25.88
CA LEU A 140 -5.06 38.68 -24.55
C LEU A 140 -6.01 37.70 -23.88
N LYS A 141 -7.33 37.91 -23.99
CA LYS A 141 -8.33 36.97 -23.49
C LYS A 141 -8.26 35.63 -24.21
N LYS A 142 -8.03 35.64 -25.52
CA LYS A 142 -7.89 34.42 -26.34
C LYS A 142 -6.62 33.65 -25.98
N GLU A 143 -5.50 34.35 -25.81
CA GLU A 143 -4.21 33.82 -25.32
C GLU A 143 -4.34 33.22 -23.92
N LEU A 144 -5.06 33.91 -23.01
CA LEU A 144 -5.31 33.39 -21.67
C LEU A 144 -6.15 32.11 -21.71
N ASN A 145 -7.17 32.06 -22.57
CA ASN A 145 -8.02 30.88 -22.72
C ASN A 145 -7.24 29.68 -23.28
N THR A 146 -6.35 29.90 -24.25
CA THR A 146 -5.50 28.82 -24.77
C THR A 146 -4.51 28.33 -23.72
N GLN A 147 -3.92 29.23 -22.93
CA GLN A 147 -3.05 28.84 -21.81
C GLN A 147 -3.81 28.08 -20.72
N GLN A 148 -5.02 28.49 -20.38
CA GLN A 148 -5.89 27.78 -19.43
C GLN A 148 -6.27 26.40 -19.95
N GLN A 149 -6.61 26.27 -21.23
CA GLN A 149 -6.89 24.96 -21.84
C GLN A 149 -5.66 24.05 -21.82
N MET A 150 -4.47 24.57 -22.13
CA MET A 150 -3.22 23.81 -21.98
C MET A 150 -2.97 23.39 -20.54
N TYR A 151 -3.25 24.26 -19.57
CA TYR A 151 -3.10 23.95 -18.15
C TYR A 151 -4.05 22.84 -17.70
N VAL A 152 -5.32 22.90 -18.12
CA VAL A 152 -6.32 21.85 -17.84
C VAL A 152 -5.89 20.52 -18.45
N SER A 153 -5.45 20.51 -19.71
CA SER A 153 -4.97 19.28 -20.37
C SER A 153 -3.75 18.69 -19.65
N LYS A 154 -2.81 19.51 -19.18
CA LYS A 154 -1.68 19.03 -18.37
C LYS A 154 -2.09 18.50 -17.01
N LEU A 155 -3.12 19.09 -16.39
CA LEU A 155 -3.69 18.58 -15.14
C LEU A 155 -4.32 17.20 -15.33
N GLU A 156 -5.03 16.99 -16.43
CA GLU A 156 -5.60 15.68 -16.78
C GLU A 156 -4.50 14.63 -16.99
N GLU A 157 -3.43 14.98 -17.71
CA GLU A 157 -2.25 14.09 -17.84
C GLU A 157 -1.61 13.78 -16.49
N LEU A 158 -1.48 14.78 -15.62
CA LEU A 158 -0.92 14.59 -14.28
C LEU A 158 -1.78 13.64 -13.43
N ILE A 159 -3.10 13.77 -13.50
CA ILE A 159 -4.04 12.87 -12.82
C ILE A 159 -3.89 11.44 -13.35
N PHE A 160 -3.83 11.27 -14.67
CA PHE A 160 -3.62 9.95 -15.29
C PHE A 160 -2.32 9.28 -14.81
N VAL A 161 -1.21 10.04 -14.76
CA VAL A 161 0.07 9.53 -14.24
C VAL A 161 -0.04 9.15 -12.77
N PHE A 162 -0.75 9.93 -11.94
CA PHE A 162 -0.97 9.58 -10.54
C PHE A 162 -1.80 8.30 -10.39
N GLU A 163 -2.83 8.09 -11.21
CA GLU A 163 -3.60 6.85 -11.23
C GLU A 163 -2.74 5.65 -11.60
N GLU A 164 -1.87 5.77 -12.61
CA GLU A 164 -0.91 4.72 -12.96
C GLU A 164 0.06 4.43 -11.81
N ILE A 165 0.59 5.46 -11.14
CA ILE A 165 1.50 5.28 -9.99
C ILE A 165 0.78 4.57 -8.84
N ILE A 166 -0.46 4.97 -8.54
CA ILE A 166 -1.28 4.33 -7.51
C ILE A 166 -1.48 2.86 -7.85
N LYS A 167 -1.87 2.56 -9.09
CA LYS A 167 -2.08 1.19 -9.56
C LYS A 167 -0.81 0.35 -9.49
N LEU A 168 0.33 0.91 -9.91
CA LEU A 168 1.63 0.26 -9.79
C LEU A 168 1.97 -0.08 -8.32
N LYS A 169 1.71 0.87 -7.43
CA LYS A 169 1.99 0.72 -6.01
C LYS A 169 1.04 -0.26 -5.31
N SER A 170 -0.24 -0.31 -5.72
CA SER A 170 -1.25 -1.14 -5.08
C SER A 170 -1.34 -2.56 -5.62
N GLU A 171 -1.09 -2.76 -6.92
CA GLU A 171 -1.26 -4.07 -7.57
C GLU A 171 0.09 -4.74 -7.84
N THR A 172 0.97 -4.10 -8.61
CA THR A 172 2.17 -4.80 -9.11
C THR A 172 3.30 -4.86 -8.08
N LEU A 173 3.50 -3.82 -7.28
CA LEU A 173 4.57 -3.82 -6.28
C LEU A 173 4.38 -4.89 -5.19
N PRO A 174 3.18 -5.07 -4.59
CA PRO A 174 2.94 -6.13 -3.63
C PRO A 174 3.07 -7.53 -4.25
N ASP A 175 2.61 -7.72 -5.49
CA ASP A 175 2.73 -9.00 -6.19
C ASP A 175 4.19 -9.40 -6.44
N VAL A 176 5.02 -8.45 -6.85
CA VAL A 176 6.47 -8.69 -7.05
C VAL A 176 7.14 -8.98 -5.71
N ALA A 177 6.83 -8.19 -4.67
CA ALA A 177 7.37 -8.41 -3.33
C ALA A 177 6.98 -9.79 -2.77
N ASN A 178 5.71 -10.19 -2.90
CA ASN A 178 5.22 -11.49 -2.48
C ASN A 178 5.89 -12.64 -3.24
N LYS A 179 6.13 -12.49 -4.55
CA LYS A 179 6.89 -13.47 -5.34
C LYS A 179 8.31 -13.63 -4.83
N GLU A 180 8.98 -12.53 -4.48
CA GLU A 180 10.36 -12.55 -3.96
C GLU A 180 10.44 -13.20 -2.56
N ILE A 181 9.44 -12.93 -1.71
CA ILE A 181 9.29 -13.59 -0.41
C ILE A 181 9.12 -15.10 -0.59
N ASN A 182 8.20 -15.52 -1.46
CA ASN A 182 7.98 -16.93 -1.76
C ASN A 182 9.25 -17.62 -2.31
N LEU A 183 9.99 -16.94 -3.20
CA LEU A 183 11.26 -17.44 -3.72
C LEU A 183 12.28 -17.63 -2.59
N SER A 184 12.36 -16.67 -1.67
CA SER A 184 13.25 -16.75 -0.50
C SER A 184 12.87 -17.90 0.44
N GLU A 185 11.58 -18.13 0.67
CA GLU A 185 11.11 -19.29 1.45
C GLU A 185 11.49 -20.62 0.79
N ILE A 186 11.34 -20.72 -0.53
CA ILE A 186 11.73 -21.93 -1.28
C ILE A 186 13.24 -22.15 -1.18
N LYS A 187 14.05 -21.10 -1.32
CA LYS A 187 15.51 -21.18 -1.14
C LYS A 187 15.86 -21.69 0.27
N LEU A 188 15.20 -21.19 1.30
CA LEU A 188 15.44 -21.62 2.67
C LEU A 188 15.09 -23.10 2.87
N LYS A 189 13.96 -23.56 2.34
CA LYS A 189 13.60 -24.99 2.33
C LYS A 189 14.64 -25.85 1.61
N LEU A 190 15.17 -25.36 0.49
CA LEU A 190 16.21 -26.05 -0.27
C LEU A 190 17.53 -26.14 0.50
N TYR A 191 17.96 -25.08 1.19
CA TYR A 191 19.14 -25.10 2.05
C TYR A 191 18.97 -26.05 3.24
N ASN A 192 17.78 -26.10 3.85
CA ASN A 192 17.51 -27.06 4.91
C ASN A 192 17.61 -28.50 4.41
N LEU A 193 17.02 -28.81 3.25
CA LEU A 193 17.15 -30.12 2.61
C LEU A 193 18.60 -30.47 2.29
N GLN A 194 19.39 -29.52 1.79
CA GLN A 194 20.82 -29.73 1.55
C GLN A 194 21.59 -30.02 2.84
N SER A 195 21.26 -29.33 3.93
CA SER A 195 21.86 -29.58 5.25
C SER A 195 21.49 -30.96 5.79
N GLU A 196 20.22 -31.36 5.67
CA GLU A 196 19.76 -32.70 6.06
C GLU A 196 20.44 -33.80 5.24
N LEU A 197 20.58 -33.60 3.92
CA LEU A 197 21.31 -34.51 3.04
C LEU A 197 22.78 -34.66 3.46
N LEU A 198 23.46 -33.53 3.71
CA LEU A 198 24.86 -33.54 4.15
C LEU A 198 25.01 -34.28 5.49
N ASN A 199 24.10 -34.05 6.43
CA ASN A 199 24.09 -34.75 7.72
C ASN A 199 23.86 -36.25 7.55
N ALA A 200 22.95 -36.66 6.66
CA ALA A 200 22.73 -38.07 6.36
C ALA A 200 23.97 -38.71 5.72
N GLN A 201 24.63 -38.02 4.79
CA GLN A 201 25.86 -38.48 4.15
C GLN A 201 27.00 -38.63 5.17
N LEU A 202 27.17 -37.66 6.07
CA LEU A 202 28.14 -37.75 7.17
C LEU A 202 27.87 -38.95 8.07
N LYS A 203 26.61 -39.19 8.45
CA LYS A 203 26.25 -40.38 9.25
C LYS A 203 26.63 -41.66 8.53
N VAL A 204 26.30 -41.79 7.24
CA VAL A 204 26.67 -42.96 6.44
C VAL A 204 28.19 -43.15 6.41
N ASN A 205 28.95 -42.08 6.16
CA ASN A 205 30.41 -42.14 6.15
C ASN A 205 30.98 -42.59 7.50
N VAL A 206 30.45 -42.09 8.62
CA VAL A 206 30.85 -42.52 9.96
C VAL A 206 30.55 -44.00 10.16
N PHE A 207 29.39 -44.49 9.72
CA PHE A 207 29.06 -45.92 9.81
C PHE A 207 30.00 -46.78 8.96
N THR A 208 30.30 -46.38 7.72
CA THR A 208 31.20 -47.15 6.85
C THR A 208 32.65 -47.09 7.35
N GLU A 209 33.09 -45.95 7.86
CA GLU A 209 34.42 -45.82 8.49
C GLU A 209 34.52 -46.68 9.75
N THR A 210 33.45 -46.74 10.55
CA THR A 210 33.38 -47.60 11.75
C THR A 210 33.45 -49.08 11.36
N GLU A 211 32.75 -49.50 10.31
CA GLU A 211 32.78 -50.88 9.81
C GLU A 211 34.19 -51.26 9.31
N CYS A 212 34.81 -50.43 8.48
CA CYS A 212 36.19 -50.62 8.03
C CYS A 212 37.18 -50.68 9.20
N SER A 213 37.01 -49.80 10.20
CA SER A 213 37.84 -49.78 11.41
C SER A 213 37.67 -51.04 12.23
N MET A 214 36.43 -51.54 12.39
CA MET A 214 36.16 -52.80 13.08
C MET A 214 36.83 -53.99 12.37
N LEU A 215 36.75 -54.06 11.04
CA LEU A 215 37.44 -55.09 10.26
C LEU A 215 38.96 -55.05 10.44
N ALA A 216 39.53 -53.84 10.50
CA ALA A 216 40.96 -53.66 10.77
C ALA A 216 41.33 -54.12 12.18
N TYR A 217 40.52 -53.78 13.19
CA TYR A 217 40.73 -54.25 14.56
C TYR A 217 40.62 -55.77 14.69
N ASP A 218 39.64 -56.40 14.03
CA ASP A 218 39.52 -57.87 14.03
C ASP A 218 40.73 -58.56 13.40
N THR A 219 41.29 -57.98 12.33
CA THR A 219 42.51 -58.48 11.69
C THR A 219 43.70 -58.34 12.64
N LEU A 220 43.86 -57.17 13.28
CA LEU A 220 44.93 -56.93 14.24
C LEU A 220 44.83 -57.85 15.47
N VAL A 221 43.62 -58.12 15.96
CA VAL A 221 43.42 -59.07 17.07
C VAL A 221 43.84 -60.48 16.68
N LYS A 222 43.51 -60.94 15.47
CA LYS A 222 43.96 -62.25 14.96
C LYS A 222 45.48 -62.32 14.88
N ASP A 223 46.12 -61.29 14.37
CA ASP A 223 47.59 -61.21 14.28
C ASP A 223 48.23 -61.23 15.67
N ILE A 224 47.69 -60.48 16.64
CA ILE A 224 48.18 -60.50 18.03
C ILE A 224 48.05 -61.89 18.64
N VAL A 225 46.90 -62.56 18.45
CA VAL A 225 46.69 -63.92 18.98
C VAL A 225 47.70 -64.88 18.37
N GLN A 226 47.95 -64.79 17.06
CA GLN A 226 48.95 -65.61 16.39
C GLN A 226 50.36 -65.34 16.95
N GLN A 227 50.77 -64.08 17.08
CA GLN A 227 52.06 -63.71 17.68
C GLN A 227 52.20 -64.21 19.12
N GLN A 228 51.12 -64.16 19.90
CA GLN A 228 51.13 -64.71 21.26
C GLN A 228 51.30 -66.22 21.26
N THR A 229 50.70 -66.95 20.32
CA THR A 229 50.90 -68.39 20.20
C THR A 229 52.33 -68.73 19.79
N GLU A 230 52.88 -68.04 18.80
CA GLU A 230 54.27 -68.21 18.35
C GLU A 230 55.26 -67.93 19.50
N CYS A 231 55.06 -66.84 20.24
CA CYS A 231 55.89 -66.50 21.38
C CYS A 231 55.80 -67.55 22.51
N LYS A 232 54.62 -68.09 22.79
CA LYS A 232 54.46 -69.19 23.76
C LYS A 232 55.21 -70.45 23.33
N GLU A 233 55.18 -70.78 22.04
CA GLU A 233 55.94 -71.91 21.51
C GLU A 233 57.45 -71.68 21.61
N GLU A 234 57.93 -70.47 21.31
CA GLU A 234 59.34 -70.11 21.49
C GLU A 234 59.78 -70.18 22.95
N ILE A 235 58.98 -69.66 23.88
CA ILE A 235 59.25 -69.78 25.32
C ILE A 235 59.37 -71.25 25.71
N ARG A 236 58.44 -72.09 25.27
CA ARG A 236 58.49 -73.53 25.56
C ARG A 236 59.75 -74.18 24.99
N LYS A 237 60.13 -73.87 23.75
CA LYS A 237 61.37 -74.38 23.14
C LYS A 237 62.62 -73.94 23.93
N LEU A 238 62.64 -72.69 24.41
CA LEU A 238 63.73 -72.17 25.24
C LEU A 238 63.76 -72.83 26.63
N GLU A 239 62.61 -73.13 27.23
CA GLU A 239 62.51 -73.89 28.49
C GLU A 239 63.02 -75.32 28.31
N GLU A 240 62.64 -76.00 27.23
CA GLU A 240 63.14 -77.35 26.90
C GLU A 240 64.66 -77.33 26.67
N LEU A 241 65.17 -76.35 25.93
CA LEU A 241 66.61 -76.17 25.71
C LEU A 241 67.38 -75.89 27.02
N LYS A 242 66.78 -75.12 27.93
CA LYS A 242 67.36 -74.84 29.25
C LYS A 242 67.48 -76.12 30.08
N GLU A 243 66.47 -76.99 30.06
CA GLU A 243 66.53 -78.26 30.79
C GLU A 243 67.55 -79.21 30.17
N GLN A 244 67.61 -79.29 28.83
CA GLN A 244 68.67 -80.05 28.13
C GLN A 244 70.07 -79.55 28.49
N TYR A 245 70.28 -78.23 28.57
CA TYR A 245 71.58 -77.68 28.95
C TYR A 245 71.95 -78.02 30.40
N LYS A 246 70.97 -78.03 31.29
CA LYS A 246 71.15 -78.42 32.70
C LYS A 246 71.51 -79.90 32.83
N GLU A 247 70.87 -80.78 32.05
CA GLU A 247 71.23 -82.20 31.98
C GLU A 247 72.68 -82.38 31.50
N VAL A 248 73.06 -81.76 30.37
CA VAL A 248 74.43 -81.82 29.84
C VAL A 248 75.45 -81.28 30.84
N SER A 249 75.14 -80.17 31.53
CA SER A 249 76.02 -79.61 32.56
C SER A 249 76.19 -80.57 33.76
N CYS A 250 75.12 -81.23 34.20
CA CYS A 250 75.17 -82.25 35.24
C CYS A 250 75.98 -83.48 34.81
N GLU A 251 75.84 -83.93 33.56
CA GLU A 251 76.64 -85.02 33.00
C GLU A 251 78.13 -84.66 32.95
N GLN A 252 78.47 -83.48 32.43
CA GLN A 252 79.85 -82.98 32.40
C GLN A 252 80.47 -82.87 33.80
N PHE A 253 79.71 -82.38 34.78
CA PHE A 253 80.15 -82.31 36.18
C PHE A 253 80.39 -83.71 36.75
N ASN A 254 79.49 -84.66 36.51
CA ASN A 254 79.62 -86.04 36.95
C ASN A 254 80.84 -86.75 36.32
N GLU A 255 81.12 -86.52 35.04
CA GLU A 255 82.32 -87.05 34.40
C GLU A 255 83.61 -86.52 35.03
N ILE A 256 83.67 -85.21 35.29
CA ILE A 256 84.81 -84.57 35.98
C ILE A 256 84.96 -85.14 37.39
N LEU A 257 83.85 -85.29 38.13
CA LEU A 257 83.84 -85.89 39.46
C LEU A 257 84.36 -87.33 39.45
N GLN A 258 83.92 -88.16 38.49
CA GLN A 258 84.43 -89.53 38.35
C GLN A 258 85.92 -89.57 38.00
N LYS A 259 86.39 -88.68 37.11
CA LYS A 259 87.82 -88.55 36.82
C LYS A 259 88.59 -88.17 38.08
N TYR A 260 88.09 -87.21 38.85
CA TYR A 260 88.69 -86.78 40.12
C TYR A 260 88.75 -87.93 41.15
N ILE A 261 87.67 -88.70 41.33
CA ILE A 261 87.64 -89.87 42.21
C ILE A 261 88.67 -90.92 41.77
N LYS A 262 88.76 -91.21 40.46
CA LYS A 262 89.76 -92.14 39.92
C LYS A 262 91.19 -91.65 40.16
N TYR A 263 91.45 -90.35 39.96
CA TYR A 263 92.76 -89.76 40.25
C TYR A 263 93.10 -89.83 41.74
N LYS A 264 92.15 -89.51 42.63
CA LYS A 264 92.33 -89.61 44.08
C LYS A 264 92.63 -91.05 44.51
N ALA A 265 91.86 -92.02 44.02
CA ALA A 265 92.10 -93.44 44.30
C ALA A 265 93.49 -93.90 43.82
N LYS A 266 93.96 -93.42 42.65
CA LYS A 266 95.30 -93.72 42.13
C LYS A 266 96.41 -93.06 42.97
N ILE A 267 96.18 -91.86 43.48
CA ILE A 267 97.09 -91.19 44.42
C ILE A 267 97.17 -91.98 45.73
N ASP A 268 96.04 -92.37 46.30
CA ASP A 268 95.98 -93.13 47.55
C ASP A 268 96.62 -94.53 47.39
N GLN A 269 96.40 -95.20 46.25
CA GLN A 269 97.09 -96.44 45.90
C GLN A 269 98.61 -96.25 45.80
N ASN A 270 99.06 -95.17 45.15
CA ASN A 270 100.48 -94.82 45.07
C ASN A 270 101.08 -94.46 46.44
N LYS A 271 100.34 -93.80 47.33
CA LYS A 271 100.76 -93.56 48.72
C LYS A 271 100.91 -94.87 49.46
N CYS A 272 99.91 -95.76 49.40
CA CYS A 272 99.99 -97.08 50.02
C CYS A 272 101.15 -97.91 49.47
N LEU A 273 101.43 -97.83 48.16
CA LEU A 273 102.60 -98.46 47.55
C LEU A 273 103.91 -97.86 48.06
N ARG A 274 104.01 -96.53 48.20
CA ARG A 274 105.19 -95.86 48.77
C ARG A 274 105.41 -96.23 50.23
N GLU A 275 104.35 -96.21 51.04
CA GLU A 275 104.40 -96.62 52.45
C GLU A 275 104.83 -98.09 52.60
N LYS A 276 104.39 -98.99 51.71
CA LYS A 276 104.85 -100.38 51.66
C LYS A 276 106.31 -100.53 51.22
N VAL A 277 106.78 -99.66 50.32
CA VAL A 277 108.19 -99.64 49.90
C VAL A 277 109.09 -99.06 50.99
N GLU A 278 108.62 -98.07 51.75
CA GLU A 278 109.32 -97.51 52.90
C GLU A 278 109.38 -98.52 54.08
N GLN A 279 108.33 -99.32 54.29
CA GLN A 279 108.33 -100.40 55.30
C GLN A 279 109.21 -101.61 54.91
N ASN A 280 109.46 -101.85 53.62
CA ASN A 280 110.35 -102.93 53.16
C ASN A 280 111.83 -102.51 53.09
N ASN A 281 112.13 -101.23 53.28
CA ASN A 281 113.49 -100.67 53.25
C ASN A 281 113.96 -100.14 54.63
N ALA A 282 113.23 -100.44 55.71
CA ALA A 282 113.57 -100.19 57.11
C ALA A 282 113.77 -101.52 57.85
#